data_AF-A0A507ZYR9-F1
#
_entry.id   AF-A0A507ZYR9-F1
#
_cell.length_a   1.000
_cell.length_b   1.000
_cell.length_c   1.000
_cell.angle_alpha   90.00
_cell.angle_beta   90.00
_cell.angle_gamma   90.00
#
_symmetry.space_group_name_H-M   'P 1'
#
loop_
_entity.id
_entity.type
_entity.pdbx_description
1 polymer ?
#
loop_
_entity_poly.entity_id
_entity_poly.type
_entity_poly.pdbx_seq_one_letter_code
_entity_poly.pdbx_strand_id
1 'polypeptide(L)'
;MKRTLLAVLGAISLSACAQAPEADATGTPLKAPVVSSPMLPATPEPAEGTPEARALAAVRTLNPNLQPEQIGAAPLPGFREVIVSGQVVYVSDDGRYMFLPGQGGALYDTVSERSLSEASLAGLRRDLLKTIPASERIVFAPANPKYTVTVFTDVECGYCRRLHSEIAEYNQQGIAIEYLAFPRMGIGSEDYNKMVAVWCASDRKQALTDAKAEKSVPEHDCKNTVSMQYNIGQRAGLTGTPMILTEDGTQVGGYVPPAALRETLDKLAAEKAEPAAVGNAAPGGNAAAGG
;
A
#
# COMPACT_ATOMS: atom_id res chain seq x y z
N MET A 1 42.98 -60.56 -31.23
CA MET A 1 43.19 -59.35 -32.05
C MET A 1 42.12 -59.33 -33.15
N LYS A 2 41.05 -58.55 -32.97
CA LYS A 2 39.92 -58.44 -33.89
C LYS A 2 39.67 -56.96 -34.13
N ARG A 3 39.83 -56.50 -35.38
CA ARG A 3 39.29 -55.21 -35.86
C ARG A 3 38.86 -55.40 -37.30
N THR A 4 37.57 -55.59 -37.49
CA THR A 4 36.91 -55.65 -38.80
C THR A 4 35.95 -54.48 -38.94
N LEU A 5 36.07 -53.84 -40.10
CA LEU A 5 35.09 -53.07 -40.89
C LEU A 5 34.51 -51.76 -40.34
N LEU A 6 34.97 -50.66 -40.96
CA LEU A 6 34.15 -49.50 -41.29
C LEU A 6 33.12 -49.88 -42.37
N ALA A 7 31.86 -49.52 -42.16
CA ALA A 7 30.90 -49.25 -43.22
C ALA A 7 30.03 -48.07 -42.77
N VAL A 8 30.19 -46.94 -43.45
CA VAL A 8 29.37 -45.73 -43.29
C VAL A 8 28.26 -45.81 -44.33
N LEU A 9 27.00 -45.86 -43.87
CA LEU A 9 25.80 -45.66 -44.67
C LEU A 9 24.77 -44.94 -43.79
N GLY A 10 24.29 -43.81 -44.29
CA GLY A 10 23.51 -42.85 -43.53
C GLY A 10 22.06 -43.22 -43.34
N ALA A 11 21.41 -42.47 -42.44
CA ALA A 11 20.00 -42.13 -42.55
C ALA A 11 19.74 -40.88 -41.70
N ILE A 12 19.23 -39.86 -42.39
CA ILE A 12 18.56 -38.69 -41.85
C ILE A 12 17.33 -39.17 -41.07
N SER A 13 17.11 -38.70 -39.83
CA SER A 13 15.77 -38.59 -39.26
C SER A 13 15.72 -37.77 -37.95
N LEU A 14 14.97 -36.67 -38.06
CA LEU A 14 13.96 -36.18 -37.11
C LEU A 14 14.43 -35.70 -35.73
N SER A 15 14.78 -34.40 -35.69
CA SER A 15 14.67 -33.56 -34.50
C SER A 15 13.21 -33.54 -34.03
N ALA A 16 12.94 -34.19 -32.90
CA ALA A 16 11.68 -34.08 -32.18
C ALA A 16 11.63 -32.73 -31.45
N CYS A 17 10.96 -31.74 -32.03
CA CYS A 17 10.48 -30.58 -31.28
C CYS A 17 9.09 -30.93 -30.73
N ALA A 18 8.98 -31.07 -29.41
CA ALA A 18 7.70 -31.14 -28.72
C ALA A 18 7.02 -29.78 -28.84
N GLN A 19 5.91 -29.73 -29.58
CA GLN A 19 5.00 -28.58 -29.62
C GLN A 19 4.13 -28.61 -28.36
N ALA A 20 4.19 -27.54 -27.58
CA ALA A 20 3.18 -27.25 -26.57
C ALA A 20 1.85 -26.93 -27.27
N PRO A 21 0.70 -27.33 -26.71
CA PRO A 21 -0.60 -27.03 -27.31
C PRO A 21 -0.85 -25.52 -27.24
N GLU A 22 -1.11 -24.93 -28.40
CA GLU A 22 -1.61 -23.57 -28.54
C GLU A 22 -3.00 -23.51 -27.88
N ALA A 23 -3.08 -22.76 -26.78
CA ALA A 23 -4.35 -22.38 -26.20
C ALA A 23 -5.00 -21.37 -27.16
N ASP A 24 -6.10 -21.76 -27.77
CA ASP A 24 -7.03 -20.88 -28.47
C ASP A 24 -7.57 -19.83 -27.49
N ALA A 25 -6.86 -18.71 -27.39
CA ALA A 25 -7.32 -17.52 -26.70
C ALA A 25 -8.32 -16.78 -27.61
N THR A 26 -9.53 -17.32 -27.73
CA THR A 26 -10.70 -16.56 -28.19
C THR A 26 -11.31 -15.77 -27.03
N GLY A 27 -10.48 -14.98 -26.36
CA GLY A 27 -10.89 -13.96 -25.39
C GLY A 27 -10.37 -12.63 -25.89
N THR A 28 -11.24 -11.81 -26.49
CA THR A 28 -10.86 -10.43 -26.82
C THR A 28 -10.51 -9.73 -25.49
N PRO A 29 -9.30 -9.17 -25.32
CA PRO A 29 -8.97 -8.46 -24.09
C PRO A 29 -9.92 -7.26 -23.96
N LEU A 30 -10.72 -7.23 -22.90
CA LEU A 30 -11.64 -6.15 -22.58
C LEU A 30 -10.82 -4.87 -22.37
N LYS A 31 -10.85 -4.01 -23.36
CA LYS A 31 -10.10 -2.75 -23.42
C LYS A 31 -10.98 -1.63 -22.86
N ALA A 32 -11.21 -1.64 -21.56
CA ALA A 32 -11.98 -0.59 -20.90
C ALA A 32 -11.16 0.71 -20.78
N PRO A 33 -11.76 1.89 -21.02
CA PRO A 33 -11.10 3.16 -20.79
C PRO A 33 -10.98 3.39 -19.28
N VAL A 34 -9.75 3.29 -18.77
CA VAL A 34 -9.41 3.61 -17.39
C VAL A 34 -9.80 5.06 -17.10
N VAL A 35 -10.49 5.31 -15.99
CA VAL A 35 -10.64 6.69 -15.51
C VAL A 35 -9.24 7.17 -15.15
N SER A 36 -8.65 8.00 -16.01
CA SER A 36 -7.45 8.75 -15.67
C SER A 36 -7.80 9.66 -14.51
N SER A 37 -7.49 9.23 -13.30
CA SER A 37 -7.57 10.10 -12.14
C SER A 37 -6.60 11.26 -12.32
N PRO A 38 -6.91 12.44 -11.75
CA PRO A 38 -5.87 13.42 -11.53
C PRO A 38 -4.81 12.74 -10.67
N MET A 39 -3.63 12.49 -11.25
CA MET A 39 -2.42 12.26 -10.49
C MET A 39 -2.40 13.36 -9.43
N LEU A 40 -2.15 13.02 -8.15
CA LEU A 40 -1.78 14.07 -7.20
C LEU A 40 -0.69 14.91 -7.88
N PRO A 41 -0.79 16.24 -7.86
CA PRO A 41 0.21 17.08 -8.48
C PRO A 41 1.56 16.60 -7.98
N ALA A 42 2.46 16.29 -8.93
CA ALA A 42 3.81 15.93 -8.58
C ALA A 42 4.34 17.02 -7.64
N THR A 43 4.95 16.60 -6.53
CA THR A 43 5.61 17.54 -5.63
C THR A 43 6.51 18.44 -6.48
N PRO A 44 6.41 19.78 -6.38
CA PRO A 44 7.23 20.67 -7.16
C PRO A 44 8.70 20.27 -7.04
N GLU A 45 9.42 20.25 -8.16
CA GLU A 45 10.85 19.95 -8.14
C GLU A 45 11.55 20.94 -7.20
N PRO A 46 12.36 20.45 -6.24
CA PRO A 46 13.07 21.32 -5.32
C PRO A 46 14.02 22.26 -6.06
N ALA A 47 14.17 23.49 -5.55
CA ALA A 47 15.10 24.46 -6.14
C ALA A 47 16.55 23.93 -6.12
N GLU A 48 17.30 24.16 -7.20
CA GLU A 48 18.69 23.72 -7.31
C GLU A 48 19.55 24.23 -6.14
N GLY A 49 20.49 23.40 -5.68
CA GLY A 49 21.38 23.74 -4.57
C GLY A 49 20.75 23.65 -3.17
N THR A 50 19.45 23.35 -3.05
CA THR A 50 18.82 23.07 -1.75
C THR A 50 19.19 21.66 -1.22
N PRO A 51 19.09 21.42 0.09
CA PRO A 51 19.26 20.06 0.62
C PRO A 51 18.19 19.09 0.08
N GLU A 52 16.97 19.54 -0.21
CA GLU A 52 15.92 18.77 -0.87
C GLU A 52 16.34 18.33 -2.28
N ALA A 53 16.90 19.23 -3.09
CA ALA A 53 17.38 18.87 -4.43
C ALA A 53 18.50 17.81 -4.35
N ARG A 54 19.41 17.94 -3.38
CA ARG A 54 20.46 16.94 -3.13
C ARG A 54 19.90 15.61 -2.66
N ALA A 55 18.91 15.63 -1.76
CA ALA A 55 18.25 14.42 -1.28
C ALA A 55 17.51 13.69 -2.40
N LEU A 56 16.79 14.42 -3.26
CA LEU A 56 16.15 13.85 -4.43
C LEU A 56 17.16 13.27 -5.42
N ALA A 57 18.26 13.97 -5.68
CA ALA A 57 19.34 13.46 -6.51
C ALA A 57 19.94 12.16 -5.94
N ALA A 58 20.15 12.08 -4.63
CA ALA A 58 20.65 10.89 -3.94
C ALA A 58 19.67 9.70 -4.10
N VAL A 59 18.37 9.92 -3.88
CA VAL A 59 17.34 8.87 -4.08
C VAL A 59 17.32 8.38 -5.53
N ARG A 60 17.45 9.28 -6.51
CA ARG A 60 17.48 8.93 -7.94
C ARG A 60 18.72 8.14 -8.36
N THR A 61 19.77 8.06 -7.54
CA THR A 61 20.90 7.13 -7.79
C THR A 61 20.49 5.65 -7.72
N LEU A 62 19.45 5.33 -6.95
CA LEU A 62 18.90 3.97 -6.87
C LEU A 62 18.06 3.63 -8.10
N ASN A 63 17.25 4.59 -8.54
CA ASN A 63 16.46 4.50 -9.75
C ASN A 63 16.10 5.92 -10.25
N PRO A 64 16.50 6.30 -11.47
CA PRO A 64 16.31 7.66 -11.99
C PRO A 64 14.84 8.03 -12.21
N ASN A 65 13.94 7.04 -12.28
CA ASN A 65 12.51 7.26 -12.50
C ASN A 65 11.73 7.49 -11.20
N LEU A 66 12.38 7.43 -10.04
CA LEU A 66 11.73 7.67 -8.76
C LEU A 66 11.24 9.12 -8.66
N GLN A 67 9.98 9.26 -8.29
CA GLN A 67 9.33 10.54 -8.02
C GLN A 67 8.92 10.57 -6.55
N PRO A 68 9.31 11.61 -5.79
CA PRO A 68 8.98 11.69 -4.38
C PRO A 68 7.49 12.05 -4.22
N GLU A 69 6.76 11.30 -3.39
CA GLU A 69 5.45 11.76 -2.93
C GLU A 69 5.60 12.94 -1.98
N GLN A 70 6.65 12.98 -1.17
CA GLN A 70 6.96 14.08 -0.26
C GLN A 70 8.47 14.21 -0.09
N ILE A 71 8.94 15.44 0.12
CA ILE A 71 10.34 15.74 0.45
C ILE A 71 10.39 16.97 1.35
N GLY A 72 11.16 16.89 2.44
CA GLY A 72 11.29 17.98 3.39
C GLY A 72 12.30 17.70 4.49
N ALA A 73 12.37 18.60 5.48
CA ALA A 73 13.23 18.41 6.64
C ALA A 73 12.82 17.15 7.43
N ALA A 74 13.80 16.32 7.78
CA ALA A 74 13.57 15.22 8.70
C ALA A 74 13.46 15.76 10.14
N PRO A 75 12.76 15.05 11.03
CA PRO A 75 12.80 15.34 12.47
C PRO A 75 14.15 15.00 13.12
N LEU A 76 15.06 14.38 12.36
CA LEU A 76 16.46 14.16 12.70
C LEU A 76 17.31 15.31 12.11
N PRO A 77 17.97 16.16 12.94
CA PRO A 77 18.76 17.28 12.44
C PRO A 77 19.87 16.86 11.47
N GLY A 78 20.07 17.64 10.40
CA GLY A 78 21.06 17.37 9.36
C GLY A 78 20.60 16.41 8.27
N PHE A 79 19.32 16.04 8.26
CA PHE A 79 18.74 15.12 7.28
C PHE A 79 17.46 15.69 6.64
N ARG A 80 17.22 15.27 5.40
CA ARG A 80 15.95 15.33 4.69
C ARG A 80 15.24 13.99 4.80
N GLU A 81 13.93 14.06 4.93
CA GLU A 81 13.02 12.94 4.79
C GLU A 81 12.43 13.00 3.38
N VAL A 82 12.51 11.88 2.66
CA VAL A 82 11.92 11.69 1.34
C VAL A 82 10.97 10.52 1.44
N ILE A 83 9.70 10.72 1.09
CA ILE A 83 8.77 9.61 0.90
C ILE A 83 8.71 9.31 -0.59
N VAL A 84 9.03 8.08 -0.94
CA VAL A 84 9.05 7.59 -2.32
C VAL A 84 8.44 6.19 -2.38
N SER A 85 7.46 5.98 -3.25
CA SER A 85 6.73 4.71 -3.38
C SER A 85 6.20 4.19 -2.03
N GLY A 86 5.77 5.11 -1.16
CA GLY A 86 5.27 4.80 0.17
C GLY A 86 6.32 4.27 1.16
N GLN A 87 7.60 4.51 0.89
CA GLN A 87 8.71 4.23 1.80
C GLN A 87 9.40 5.51 2.22
N VAL A 88 9.80 5.57 3.48
CA VAL A 88 10.58 6.69 4.01
C VAL A 88 12.06 6.45 3.76
N VAL A 89 12.75 7.46 3.26
CA VAL A 89 14.18 7.49 3.03
C VAL A 89 14.74 8.73 3.72
N TYR A 90 15.82 8.56 4.46
CA TYR A 90 16.52 9.67 5.10
C TYR A 90 17.83 9.91 4.38
N VAL A 91 18.07 11.17 3.99
CA VAL A 91 19.29 11.58 3.29
C VAL A 91 19.92 12.76 4.02
N SER A 92 21.24 12.74 4.25
CA SER A 92 21.93 13.87 4.86
C SER A 92 21.77 15.15 4.03
N ASP A 93 21.82 16.32 4.66
CA ASP A 93 21.60 17.61 3.99
C ASP A 93 22.63 17.90 2.86
N ASP A 94 23.80 17.23 2.89
CA ASP A 94 24.82 17.28 1.85
C ASP A 94 24.61 16.25 0.73
N GLY A 95 23.59 15.39 0.82
CA GLY A 95 23.24 14.35 -0.15
C GLY A 95 24.14 13.12 -0.15
N ARG A 96 25.10 13.01 0.77
CA ARG A 96 26.14 11.97 0.74
C ARG A 96 25.75 10.66 1.40
N TYR A 97 24.97 10.73 2.47
CA TYR A 97 24.59 9.57 3.27
C TYR A 97 23.09 9.36 3.15
N MET A 98 22.69 8.14 2.84
CA MET A 98 21.29 7.75 2.77
C MET A 98 21.10 6.46 3.55
N PHE A 99 20.04 6.40 4.34
CA PHE A 99 19.62 5.16 4.99
C PHE A 99 18.15 4.88 4.72
N LEU A 100 17.88 3.60 4.48
CA LEU A 100 16.59 3.04 4.15
C LEU A 100 16.20 2.15 5.33
N PRO A 101 15.27 2.57 6.20
CA PRO A 101 14.87 1.77 7.37
C PRO A 101 14.38 0.36 7.00
N GLY A 102 13.86 0.19 5.77
CA GLY A 102 13.36 -1.08 5.28
C GLY A 102 12.01 -1.45 5.88
N GLN A 103 11.60 -2.71 5.68
CA GLN A 103 10.32 -3.21 6.20
C GLN A 103 10.41 -3.39 7.72
N GLY A 104 9.53 -2.72 8.47
CA GLY A 104 9.50 -2.77 9.93
C GLY A 104 10.54 -1.91 10.64
N GLY A 105 11.44 -1.26 9.90
CA GLY A 105 12.33 -0.24 10.45
C GLY A 105 11.70 1.14 10.39
N ALA A 106 12.04 2.00 11.35
CA ALA A 106 11.60 3.39 11.39
C ALA A 106 12.57 4.27 12.17
N LEU A 107 12.49 5.58 11.94
CA LEU A 107 13.01 6.55 12.90
C LEU A 107 12.06 6.58 14.09
N TYR A 108 12.54 6.12 15.25
CA TYR A 108 11.76 6.03 16.48
C TYR A 108 12.22 7.11 17.46
N ASP A 109 11.27 7.88 17.99
CA ASP A 109 11.51 8.81 19.08
C ASP A 109 11.31 8.09 20.41
N THR A 110 12.40 7.97 21.19
CA THR A 110 12.40 7.31 22.50
C THR A 110 11.75 8.14 23.60
N VAL A 111 11.60 9.45 23.40
CA VAL A 111 10.96 10.33 24.38
C VAL A 111 9.44 10.26 24.24
N SER A 112 8.94 10.36 23.02
CA SER A 112 7.49 10.21 22.74
C SER A 112 7.06 8.78 22.44
N GLU A 113 7.97 7.82 22.55
CA GLU A 113 7.77 6.37 22.37
C GLU A 113 7.02 6.00 21.08
N ARG A 114 7.29 6.71 19.98
CA ARG A 114 6.57 6.53 18.70
C ARG A 114 7.47 6.56 17.49
N SER A 115 6.98 5.92 16.42
CA SER A 115 7.59 5.96 15.10
C SER A 115 7.29 7.30 14.42
N LEU A 116 8.34 8.08 14.14
CA LEU A 116 8.24 9.32 13.37
C LEU A 116 8.03 9.03 11.88
N SER A 117 8.61 7.93 11.37
CA SER A 117 8.38 7.51 9.97
C SER A 117 6.92 7.13 9.71
N GLU A 118 6.25 6.45 10.66
CA GLU A 118 4.83 6.12 10.52
C GLU A 118 3.96 7.37 10.63
N ALA A 119 4.32 8.35 11.45
CA ALA A 119 3.58 9.62 11.50
C ALA A 119 3.60 10.36 10.14
N SER A 120 4.75 10.39 9.47
CA SER A 120 4.87 10.94 8.11
C SER A 120 4.07 10.13 7.08
N LEU A 121 4.19 8.79 7.09
CA LEU A 121 3.44 7.91 6.19
C LEU A 121 1.93 8.00 6.41
N ALA A 122 1.46 8.09 7.65
CA ALA A 122 0.06 8.27 7.98
C ALA A 122 -0.48 9.56 7.36
N GLY A 123 0.29 10.65 7.45
CA GLY A 123 -0.01 11.91 6.77
C GLY A 123 -0.21 11.74 5.26
N LEU A 124 0.75 11.11 4.58
CA LEU A 124 0.66 10.82 3.14
C LEU A 124 -0.56 9.95 2.82
N ARG A 125 -0.76 8.84 3.55
CA ARG A 125 -1.84 7.87 3.33
C ARG A 125 -3.20 8.51 3.49
N ARG A 126 -3.42 9.32 4.53
CA ARG A 126 -4.65 10.08 4.71
C ARG A 126 -4.95 10.97 3.51
N ASP A 127 -3.94 11.68 3.01
CA ASP A 127 -4.14 12.62 1.91
C ASP A 127 -4.33 11.89 0.56
N LEU A 128 -3.70 10.73 0.38
CA LEU A 128 -3.99 9.79 -0.71
C LEU A 128 -5.43 9.28 -0.66
N LEU A 129 -5.92 8.84 0.50
CA LEU A 129 -7.28 8.31 0.66
C LEU A 129 -8.35 9.35 0.35
N LYS A 130 -8.10 10.64 0.66
CA LYS A 130 -9.01 11.75 0.31
C LYS A 130 -9.21 11.91 -1.20
N THR A 131 -8.28 11.42 -2.02
CA THR A 131 -8.40 11.48 -3.49
C THR A 131 -9.37 10.43 -4.05
N ILE A 132 -9.73 9.41 -3.26
CA ILE A 132 -10.65 8.35 -3.68
C ILE A 132 -12.08 8.77 -3.30
N PRO A 133 -13.00 8.92 -4.27
CA PRO A 133 -14.39 9.25 -3.97
C PRO A 133 -15.03 8.20 -3.06
N ALA A 134 -15.82 8.64 -2.07
CA ALA A 134 -16.51 7.73 -1.15
C ALA A 134 -17.44 6.74 -1.89
N SER A 135 -18.02 7.14 -3.03
CA SER A 135 -18.86 6.29 -3.88
C SER A 135 -18.12 5.13 -4.54
N GLU A 136 -16.78 5.16 -4.55
CA GLU A 136 -15.94 4.11 -5.12
C GLU A 136 -15.51 3.07 -4.07
N ARG A 137 -15.87 3.28 -2.81
CA ARG A 137 -15.59 2.35 -1.70
C ARG A 137 -16.74 1.35 -1.56
N ILE A 138 -16.41 0.08 -1.27
CA ILE A 138 -17.42 -0.92 -0.89
C ILE A 138 -17.49 -0.95 0.64
N VAL A 139 -18.58 -0.45 1.21
CA VAL A 139 -18.70 -0.20 2.64
C VAL A 139 -19.56 -1.25 3.34
N PHE A 140 -19.02 -1.85 4.39
CA PHE A 140 -19.73 -2.68 5.36
C PHE A 140 -19.66 -1.99 6.71
N ALA A 141 -20.81 -1.56 7.23
CA ALA A 141 -20.85 -0.75 8.45
C ALA A 141 -22.05 -1.13 9.35
N PRO A 142 -21.90 -1.02 10.67
CA PRO A 142 -23.04 -0.97 11.59
C PRO A 142 -23.80 0.36 11.43
N ALA A 143 -24.99 0.45 12.02
CA ALA A 143 -25.81 1.67 11.93
C ALA A 143 -25.13 2.92 12.52
N ASN A 144 -24.36 2.75 13.60
CA ASN A 144 -23.62 3.82 14.27
C ASN A 144 -22.17 3.36 14.49
N PRO A 145 -21.28 3.51 13.50
CA PRO A 145 -19.89 3.11 13.64
C PRO A 145 -19.17 4.00 14.66
N LYS A 146 -18.39 3.36 15.55
CA LYS A 146 -17.46 4.02 16.45
C LYS A 146 -16.15 4.37 15.74
N TYR A 147 -15.72 3.50 14.82
CA TYR A 147 -14.52 3.69 14.00
C TYR A 147 -14.82 3.34 12.55
N THR A 148 -14.10 4.00 11.64
CA THR A 148 -14.04 3.63 10.23
C THR A 148 -12.60 3.29 9.88
N VAL A 149 -12.40 2.18 9.19
CA VAL A 149 -11.09 1.83 8.62
C VAL A 149 -11.23 1.59 7.12
N THR A 150 -10.22 2.04 6.37
CA THR A 150 -10.09 1.73 4.96
C THR A 150 -9.20 0.51 4.80
N VAL A 151 -9.64 -0.47 4.01
CA VAL A 151 -8.93 -1.74 3.80
C VAL A 151 -8.66 -1.94 2.32
N PHE A 152 -7.39 -1.90 1.93
CA PHE A 152 -7.00 -2.39 0.62
C PHE A 152 -7.05 -3.92 0.62
N THR A 153 -7.85 -4.48 -0.28
CA THR A 153 -8.22 -5.91 -0.30
C THR A 153 -8.04 -6.50 -1.69
N ASP A 154 -7.87 -7.82 -1.69
CA ASP A 154 -7.78 -8.68 -2.87
C ASP A 154 -8.74 -9.87 -2.68
N VAL A 155 -9.50 -10.27 -3.70
CA VAL A 155 -10.44 -11.40 -3.62
C VAL A 155 -9.76 -12.77 -3.65
N GLU A 156 -8.54 -12.85 -4.17
CA GLU A 156 -7.66 -14.02 -4.20
C GLU A 156 -6.77 -14.13 -2.95
N CYS A 157 -6.81 -13.15 -2.03
CA CYS A 157 -6.03 -13.21 -0.79
C CYS A 157 -6.75 -13.95 0.33
N GLY A 158 -6.17 -15.06 0.80
CA GLY A 158 -6.73 -15.85 1.91
C GLY A 158 -7.00 -15.05 3.19
N TYR A 159 -6.10 -14.13 3.57
CA TYR A 159 -6.33 -13.25 4.73
C TYR A 159 -7.42 -12.20 4.48
N CYS A 160 -7.59 -11.74 3.24
CA CYS A 160 -8.70 -10.85 2.87
C CYS A 160 -10.06 -11.56 2.90
N ARG A 161 -10.08 -12.84 2.52
CA ARG A 161 -11.25 -13.72 2.65
C ARG A 161 -11.60 -13.94 4.13
N ARG A 162 -10.59 -14.25 4.96
CA ARG A 162 -10.77 -14.38 6.41
C ARG A 162 -11.31 -13.11 7.06
N LEU A 163 -10.74 -11.95 6.74
CA LEU A 163 -11.26 -10.66 7.23
C LEU A 163 -12.73 -10.49 6.86
N HIS A 164 -13.11 -10.85 5.63
CA HIS A 164 -14.48 -10.71 5.17
C HIS A 164 -15.45 -11.73 5.74
N SER A 165 -15.00 -12.96 6.03
CA SER A 165 -15.86 -13.93 6.73
C SER A 165 -16.24 -13.46 8.13
N GLU A 166 -15.42 -12.60 8.74
CA GLU A 166 -15.63 -12.00 10.06
C GLU A 166 -16.30 -10.61 9.97
N ILE A 167 -16.80 -10.17 8.80
CA ILE A 167 -17.28 -8.79 8.57
C ILE A 167 -18.40 -8.38 9.54
N ALA A 168 -19.27 -9.31 9.93
CA ALA A 168 -20.33 -9.07 10.90
C ALA A 168 -19.76 -8.81 12.30
N GLU A 169 -18.66 -9.46 12.68
CA GLU A 169 -18.01 -9.28 13.97
C GLU A 169 -17.32 -7.92 14.06
N TYR A 170 -16.64 -7.45 12.99
CA TYR A 170 -16.12 -6.08 12.93
C TYR A 170 -17.24 -5.06 13.15
N ASN A 171 -18.38 -5.23 12.46
CA ASN A 171 -19.53 -4.35 12.62
C ASN A 171 -20.10 -4.39 14.05
N GLN A 172 -20.18 -5.56 14.68
CA GLN A 172 -20.60 -5.70 16.09
C GLN A 172 -19.63 -5.00 17.06
N GLN A 173 -18.34 -4.96 16.75
CA GLN A 173 -17.35 -4.18 17.50
C GLN A 173 -17.47 -2.66 17.29
N GLY A 174 -18.40 -2.21 16.43
CA GLY A 174 -18.59 -0.80 16.08
C GLY A 174 -17.62 -0.31 15.01
N ILE A 175 -17.04 -1.20 14.20
CA ILE A 175 -16.06 -0.86 13.18
C ILE A 175 -16.71 -0.93 11.80
N ALA A 176 -16.71 0.18 11.06
CA ALA A 176 -17.03 0.20 9.65
C ALA A 176 -15.77 -0.13 8.82
N ILE A 177 -15.93 -1.03 7.85
CA ILE A 177 -14.89 -1.43 6.90
C ILE A 177 -15.22 -0.84 5.52
N GLU A 178 -14.31 -0.04 4.98
CA GLU A 178 -14.39 0.51 3.63
C GLU A 178 -13.34 -0.15 2.74
N TYR A 179 -13.77 -1.00 1.81
CA TYR A 179 -12.84 -1.69 0.93
C TYR A 179 -12.41 -0.86 -0.28
N LEU A 180 -11.12 -0.98 -0.59
CA LEU A 180 -10.48 -0.53 -1.82
C LEU A 180 -9.80 -1.72 -2.50
N ALA A 181 -9.82 -1.74 -3.83
CA ALA A 181 -9.27 -2.78 -4.65
C ALA A 181 -7.74 -2.71 -4.73
N PHE A 182 -7.08 -3.84 -4.48
CA PHE A 182 -5.67 -4.03 -4.73
C PHE A 182 -5.43 -5.45 -5.25
N PRO A 183 -5.59 -5.70 -6.56
CA PRO A 183 -5.28 -7.01 -7.14
C PRO A 183 -3.77 -7.25 -7.11
N ARG A 184 -3.30 -8.17 -6.26
CA ARG A 184 -1.85 -8.38 -6.03
C ARG A 184 -1.15 -8.95 -7.26
N MET A 185 -1.89 -9.60 -8.16
CA MET A 185 -1.35 -10.07 -9.43
C MET A 185 -1.17 -8.95 -10.46
N GLY A 186 -1.52 -7.71 -10.11
CA GLY A 186 -1.31 -6.53 -10.94
C GLY A 186 -2.41 -6.29 -11.97
N ILE A 187 -2.34 -5.11 -12.60
CA ILE A 187 -3.31 -4.68 -13.62
C ILE A 187 -3.23 -5.60 -14.84
N GLY A 188 -4.40 -6.03 -15.34
CA GLY A 188 -4.53 -6.92 -16.50
C GLY A 188 -4.48 -8.42 -16.17
N SER A 189 -4.30 -8.79 -14.90
CA SER A 189 -4.41 -10.18 -14.43
C SER A 189 -5.87 -10.65 -14.31
N GLU A 190 -6.06 -11.96 -14.10
CA GLU A 190 -7.39 -12.52 -13.81
C GLU A 190 -7.98 -11.96 -12.50
N ASP A 191 -7.15 -11.78 -11.47
CA ASP A 191 -7.52 -11.13 -10.21
C ASP A 191 -7.98 -9.68 -10.43
N TYR A 192 -7.26 -8.92 -11.27
CA TYR A 192 -7.72 -7.59 -11.67
C TYR A 192 -9.10 -7.62 -12.33
N ASN A 193 -9.35 -8.55 -13.26
CA ASN A 193 -10.64 -8.66 -13.94
C ASN A 193 -11.77 -9.05 -12.96
N LYS A 194 -11.51 -9.94 -12.00
CA LYS A 194 -12.47 -10.28 -10.93
C LYS A 194 -12.78 -9.06 -10.06
N MET A 195 -11.77 -8.28 -9.70
CA MET A 195 -11.96 -7.04 -8.93
C MET A 195 -12.75 -6.00 -9.73
N VAL A 196 -12.53 -5.87 -11.04
CA VAL A 196 -13.34 -5.01 -11.93
C VAL A 196 -14.79 -5.47 -11.95
N ALA A 197 -15.05 -6.77 -12.13
CA ALA A 197 -16.40 -7.32 -12.13
C ALA A 197 -17.14 -7.01 -10.81
N VAL A 198 -16.46 -7.14 -9.67
CA VAL A 198 -17.00 -6.76 -8.35
C VAL A 198 -17.32 -5.27 -8.27
N TRP A 199 -16.42 -4.40 -8.72
CA TRP A 199 -16.63 -2.94 -8.69
C TRP A 199 -17.65 -2.44 -9.73
N CYS A 200 -17.94 -3.25 -10.75
CA CYS A 200 -18.94 -2.95 -11.77
C CYS A 200 -20.32 -3.59 -11.48
N ALA A 201 -20.43 -4.44 -10.46
CA ALA A 201 -21.70 -5.04 -10.07
C ALA A 201 -22.70 -4.00 -9.58
N SER A 202 -23.99 -4.25 -9.84
CA SER A 202 -25.10 -3.45 -9.31
C SER A 202 -25.17 -3.51 -7.78
N ASP A 203 -24.94 -4.69 -7.20
CA ASP A 203 -24.72 -4.88 -5.77
C ASP A 203 -23.26 -5.28 -5.51
N ARG A 204 -22.41 -4.25 -5.37
CA ARG A 204 -20.98 -4.42 -5.09
C ARG A 204 -20.70 -5.16 -3.78
N LYS A 205 -21.58 -5.04 -2.76
CA LYS A 205 -21.39 -5.71 -1.46
C LYS A 205 -21.63 -7.21 -1.60
N GLN A 206 -22.69 -7.58 -2.30
CA GLN A 206 -22.99 -8.98 -2.59
C GLN A 206 -21.90 -9.58 -3.50
N ALA A 207 -21.52 -8.87 -4.56
CA ALA A 207 -20.47 -9.33 -5.47
C ALA A 207 -19.12 -9.54 -4.77
N LEU A 208 -18.70 -8.61 -3.90
CA LEU A 208 -17.47 -8.79 -3.12
C LEU A 208 -17.56 -10.00 -2.18
N THR A 209 -18.72 -10.19 -1.55
CA THR A 209 -18.96 -11.32 -0.65
C THR A 209 -18.89 -12.65 -1.40
N ASP A 210 -19.51 -12.72 -2.57
CA ASP A 210 -19.51 -13.92 -3.40
C ASP A 210 -18.10 -14.21 -3.96
N ALA A 211 -17.38 -13.19 -4.45
CA ALA A 211 -15.99 -13.35 -4.91
C ALA A 211 -15.07 -13.87 -3.79
N LYS A 212 -15.17 -13.31 -2.57
CA LYS A 212 -14.38 -13.76 -1.42
C LYS A 212 -14.80 -15.13 -0.87
N ALA A 213 -16.00 -15.60 -1.21
CA ALA A 213 -16.48 -16.95 -0.96
C ALA A 213 -16.21 -17.91 -2.13
N GLU A 214 -15.36 -17.52 -3.09
CA GLU A 214 -14.99 -18.31 -4.27
C GLU A 214 -16.17 -18.70 -5.16
N LYS A 215 -17.25 -17.93 -5.11
CA LYS A 215 -18.36 -18.07 -6.04
C LYS A 215 -18.09 -17.26 -7.30
N SER A 216 -18.69 -17.69 -8.40
CA SER A 216 -18.64 -16.96 -9.66
C SER A 216 -19.35 -15.61 -9.54
N VAL A 217 -18.66 -14.53 -9.92
CA VAL A 217 -19.24 -13.19 -10.09
C VAL A 217 -19.35 -12.97 -11.60
N PRO A 218 -20.55 -12.64 -12.13
CA PRO A 218 -20.70 -12.36 -13.54
C PRO A 218 -19.73 -11.27 -14.00
N GLU A 219 -19.11 -11.50 -15.15
CA GLU A 219 -18.22 -10.50 -15.72
C GLU A 219 -19.00 -9.24 -16.07
N HIS A 220 -18.53 -8.12 -15.54
CA HIS A 220 -19.06 -6.81 -15.80
C HIS A 220 -17.90 -5.89 -16.13
N ASP A 221 -17.98 -5.21 -17.27
CA ASP A 221 -17.07 -4.13 -17.62
C ASP A 221 -17.83 -2.80 -17.56
N CYS A 222 -17.21 -1.84 -16.89
CA CYS A 222 -17.74 -0.51 -16.70
C CYS A 222 -16.58 0.47 -16.47
N LYS A 223 -16.88 1.76 -16.60
CA LYS A 223 -15.98 2.80 -16.14
C LYS A 223 -15.80 2.67 -14.62
N ASN A 224 -14.61 2.23 -14.18
CA ASN A 224 -14.31 1.88 -12.79
C ASN A 224 -13.01 2.51 -12.30
N THR A 225 -12.78 2.43 -10.99
CA THR A 225 -11.60 3.01 -10.33
C THR A 225 -10.62 1.98 -9.79
N VAL A 226 -10.70 0.69 -10.18
CA VAL A 226 -9.81 -0.37 -9.68
C VAL A 226 -8.34 -0.05 -9.92
N SER A 227 -7.98 0.39 -11.13
CA SER A 227 -6.61 0.82 -11.44
C SER A 227 -6.17 2.05 -10.62
N MET A 228 -7.07 3.00 -10.36
CA MET A 228 -6.78 4.15 -9.49
C MET A 228 -6.47 3.67 -8.07
N GLN A 229 -7.33 2.82 -7.51
CA GLN A 229 -7.20 2.29 -6.15
C GLN A 229 -5.92 1.48 -6.00
N TYR A 230 -5.59 0.63 -6.98
CA TYR A 230 -4.32 -0.09 -7.03
C TYR A 230 -3.11 0.86 -6.98
N ASN A 231 -3.08 1.87 -7.85
CA ASN A 231 -1.99 2.85 -7.89
C ASN A 231 -1.87 3.66 -6.60
N ILE A 232 -2.99 3.98 -5.94
CA ILE A 232 -2.97 4.64 -4.64
C ILE A 232 -2.43 3.70 -3.56
N GLY A 233 -2.80 2.41 -3.58
CA GLY A 233 -2.24 1.41 -2.69
C GLY A 233 -0.71 1.30 -2.83
N GLN A 234 -0.20 1.31 -4.05
CA GLN A 234 1.26 1.32 -4.32
C GLN A 234 1.94 2.53 -3.67
N ARG A 235 1.38 3.73 -3.86
CA ARG A 235 1.91 4.98 -3.30
C ARG A 235 1.75 5.08 -1.78
N ALA A 236 0.77 4.37 -1.22
CA ALA A 236 0.57 4.23 0.22
C ALA A 236 1.57 3.26 0.88
N GLY A 237 2.43 2.60 0.09
CA GLY A 237 3.44 1.65 0.56
C GLY A 237 2.89 0.25 0.79
N LEU A 238 1.78 -0.10 0.14
CA LEU A 238 1.17 -1.42 0.27
C LEU A 238 2.08 -2.49 -0.36
N THR A 239 2.53 -3.43 0.47
CA THR A 239 3.35 -4.57 0.04
C THR A 239 2.63 -5.92 0.13
N GLY A 240 1.45 -5.95 0.77
CA GLY A 240 0.58 -7.12 0.85
C GLY A 240 -0.84 -6.72 1.26
N THR A 241 -1.79 -7.63 1.04
CA THR A 241 -3.19 -7.45 1.43
C THR A 241 -3.59 -8.46 2.51
N PRO A 242 -4.55 -8.13 3.41
CA PRO A 242 -5.16 -6.81 3.54
C PRO A 242 -4.15 -5.79 4.11
N MET A 243 -4.33 -4.51 3.80
CA MET A 243 -3.68 -3.40 4.51
C MET A 243 -4.79 -2.55 5.14
N ILE A 244 -4.78 -2.43 6.46
CA ILE A 244 -5.81 -1.70 7.22
C ILE A 244 -5.26 -0.32 7.61
N LEU A 245 -5.95 0.73 7.17
CA LEU A 245 -5.65 2.12 7.47
C LEU A 245 -6.77 2.74 8.29
N THR A 246 -6.40 3.48 9.33
CA THR A 246 -7.30 4.34 10.10
C THR A 246 -7.63 5.63 9.34
N GLU A 247 -8.60 6.41 9.84
CA GLU A 247 -9.03 7.67 9.21
C GLU A 247 -7.90 8.71 9.06
N ASP A 248 -6.93 8.72 9.98
CA ASP A 248 -5.76 9.59 9.90
C ASP A 248 -4.56 8.95 9.16
N GLY A 249 -4.77 7.77 8.57
CA GLY A 249 -3.82 7.10 7.68
C GLY A 249 -2.83 6.17 8.37
N THR A 250 -2.87 6.03 9.71
CA THR A 250 -2.02 5.07 10.43
C THR A 250 -2.35 3.65 9.99
N GLN A 251 -1.32 2.88 9.65
CA GLN A 251 -1.44 1.47 9.32
C GLN A 251 -1.47 0.62 10.60
N VAL A 252 -2.56 -0.13 10.81
CA VAL A 252 -2.74 -0.95 12.02
C VAL A 252 -2.37 -2.42 11.82
N GLY A 253 -2.01 -2.80 10.59
CA GLY A 253 -1.48 -4.11 10.29
C GLY A 253 -1.97 -4.67 8.96
N GLY A 254 -1.76 -5.99 8.82
CA GLY A 254 -2.30 -6.79 7.74
C GLY A 254 -3.73 -7.25 8.07
N TYR A 255 -3.88 -8.56 8.30
CA TYR A 255 -5.08 -9.08 8.97
C TYR A 255 -4.96 -8.88 10.49
N VAL A 256 -6.02 -8.35 11.10
CA VAL A 256 -6.13 -8.18 12.55
C VAL A 256 -7.54 -8.62 12.97
N PRO A 257 -7.70 -9.62 13.85
CA PRO A 257 -9.03 -10.08 14.29
C PRO A 257 -9.91 -8.95 14.86
N PRO A 258 -11.25 -9.05 14.79
CA PRO A 258 -12.16 -7.96 15.16
C PRO A 258 -11.91 -7.34 16.54
N ALA A 259 -11.75 -8.16 17.57
CA ALA A 259 -11.53 -7.69 18.94
C ALA A 259 -10.17 -7.00 19.11
N ALA A 260 -9.11 -7.55 18.51
CA ALA A 260 -7.77 -6.95 18.56
C ALA A 260 -7.69 -5.64 17.76
N LEU A 261 -8.40 -5.56 16.63
CA LEU A 261 -8.51 -4.32 15.87
C LEU A 261 -9.25 -3.26 16.70
N ARG A 262 -10.33 -3.64 17.38
CA ARG A 262 -11.06 -2.73 18.27
C ARG A 262 -10.17 -2.19 19.39
N GLU A 263 -9.40 -3.06 20.04
CA GLU A 263 -8.45 -2.67 21.09
C GLU A 263 -7.40 -1.69 20.57
N THR A 264 -6.83 -1.99 19.39
CA THR A 264 -5.83 -1.11 18.73
C THR A 264 -6.43 0.27 18.44
N LEU A 265 -7.65 0.33 17.93
CA LEU A 265 -8.35 1.58 17.63
C LEU A 265 -8.70 2.38 18.89
N ASP A 266 -9.12 1.69 19.96
CA ASP A 266 -9.38 2.31 21.27
C ASP A 266 -8.09 2.93 21.84
N LYS A 267 -6.95 2.22 21.75
CA LYS A 267 -5.64 2.73 22.18
C LYS A 267 -5.21 3.96 21.38
N LEU A 268 -5.26 3.90 20.05
CA LEU A 268 -4.89 5.03 19.19
C LEU A 268 -5.79 6.26 19.43
N ALA A 269 -7.07 6.05 19.72
CA ALA A 269 -7.99 7.13 20.04
C ALA A 269 -7.66 7.78 21.40
N ALA A 270 -7.26 6.99 22.40
CA ALA A 270 -6.85 7.50 23.70
C ALA A 270 -5.55 8.33 23.61
N GLU A 271 -4.56 7.85 22.88
CA GLU A 271 -3.28 8.56 22.65
C GLU A 271 -3.49 9.92 21.96
N LYS A 272 -4.47 10.02 21.06
CA LYS A 272 -4.83 11.29 20.41
C LYS A 272 -5.60 12.26 21.31
N ALA A 273 -6.31 11.73 22.30
CA ALA A 273 -7.12 12.53 23.23
C ALA A 273 -6.28 13.12 24.37
N GLU A 274 -5.09 12.56 24.63
CA GLU A 274 -4.16 13.07 25.64
C GLU A 274 -3.38 14.26 25.06
N PRO A 275 -3.54 15.50 25.59
CA PRO A 275 -2.76 16.63 25.11
C PRO A 275 -1.28 16.36 25.35
N ALA A 276 -0.40 16.86 24.48
CA ALA A 276 1.06 16.85 24.64
C ALA A 276 1.48 17.57 25.95
N ALA A 277 1.33 16.89 27.08
CA ALA A 277 1.57 17.38 28.42
C ALA A 277 2.94 16.93 28.93
N VAL A 278 3.97 16.97 28.07
CA VAL A 278 5.37 16.86 28.50
C VAL A 278 6.21 17.74 27.58
N GLY A 279 6.32 19.03 27.91
CA GLY A 279 7.07 19.96 27.06
C GLY A 279 7.15 21.40 27.58
N ASN A 280 7.17 21.61 28.89
CA ASN A 280 7.64 22.87 29.45
C ASN A 280 8.08 22.70 30.92
N ALA A 281 9.13 21.92 31.14
CA ALA A 281 9.96 22.08 32.33
C ALA A 281 11.21 22.85 31.91
N ALA A 282 11.10 24.17 31.89
CA ALA A 282 12.27 25.04 31.85
C ALA A 282 13.13 24.73 33.10
N PRO A 283 14.47 24.61 32.98
CA PRO A 283 15.31 24.47 34.15
C PRO A 283 15.26 25.78 34.94
N GLY A 284 14.58 25.74 36.08
CA GLY A 284 14.59 26.82 37.06
C GLY A 284 16.02 27.14 37.44
N GLY A 285 16.45 28.36 37.11
CA GLY A 285 17.74 28.88 37.48
C GLY A 285 17.88 28.92 39.00
N ASN A 286 18.90 28.24 39.52
CA ASN A 286 19.32 28.41 40.90
C ASN A 286 20.39 29.50 40.92
N ALA A 287 19.96 30.73 41.20
CA ALA A 287 20.85 31.80 41.59
C ALA A 287 21.32 31.53 43.03
N ALA A 288 22.56 31.06 43.17
CA ALA A 288 23.26 31.01 44.44
C ALA A 288 24.68 31.54 44.25
N ALA A 289 24.88 32.82 44.59
CA ALA A 289 26.18 33.37 44.95
C ALA A 289 25.96 34.65 45.78
N GLY A 290 25.92 34.46 47.10
CA GLY A 290 26.29 35.49 48.08
C GLY A 290 27.62 35.08 48.68
N GLY A 291 28.56 36.02 48.75
CA GLY A 291 29.92 35.84 49.27
C GLY A 291 30.91 36.73 48.56
#